data_AF-B7PGG4-F1
#
_entry.id   AF-B7PGG4-F1
#
_cell.length_a   1.000
_cell.length_b   1.000
_cell.length_c   1.000
_cell.angle_alpha   90.00
_cell.angle_beta   90.00
_cell.angle_gamma   90.00
#
_symmetry.space_group_name_H-M   'P 1'
#
loop_
_entity.id
_entity.type
_entity.pdbx_description
1 polymer ?
#
loop_
_entity_poly.entity_id
_entity_poly.type
_entity_poly.pdbx_seq_one_letter_code
_entity_poly.pdbx_strand_id
1 'polypeptide(L)'
;MSTFTCVATTRQGTLSFGVVSDDICQDSVHAVFALNIVEGQLEELLPIFSEPVYVSDGAPSHFKNRRQVYEFKKKNVATKSIYTASGHKKSTCDEVGSVFKHLASIHNLSTTELNSITNAQTFVEALSQKIKGIILLSICQE
;
A
#
# COMPACT_ATOMS: atom_id res chain seq x y z
N MET A 1 -13.65 0.99 -2.13
CA MET A 1 -12.34 1.07 -1.48
C MET A 1 -11.38 0.05 -2.09
N SER A 2 -10.20 0.52 -2.52
CA SER A 2 -9.08 -0.29 -3.01
C SER A 2 -7.92 -0.17 -2.01
N THR A 3 -7.11 -1.22 -1.88
CA THR A 3 -5.96 -1.27 -0.96
C THR A 3 -4.69 -1.64 -1.70
N PHE A 4 -3.61 -0.94 -1.43
CA PHE A 4 -2.28 -1.22 -1.94
C PHE A 4 -1.33 -1.46 -0.77
N THR A 5 -0.56 -2.54 -0.82
CA THR A 5 0.40 -2.91 0.23
C THR A 5 1.80 -2.97 -0.32
N CYS A 6 2.74 -2.42 0.44
CA CYS A 6 4.14 -2.36 0.07
C CYS A 6 5.02 -2.65 1.29
N VAL A 7 6.13 -3.33 1.07
CA VAL A 7 7.17 -3.54 2.07
C VAL A 7 8.48 -3.01 1.49
N ALA A 8 9.09 -2.06 2.18
CA ALA A 8 10.38 -1.49 1.81
C ALA A 8 11.45 -1.96 2.81
N THR A 9 12.52 -2.56 2.31
CA THR A 9 13.69 -2.92 3.12
C THR A 9 14.78 -1.89 2.91
N THR A 10 15.28 -1.35 4.01
CA THR A 10 16.26 -0.26 4.05
C THR A 10 17.41 -0.68 4.96
N ARG A 11 18.51 0.09 4.98
CA ARG A 11 19.63 -0.20 5.90
C ARG A 11 19.25 -0.04 7.38
N GLN A 12 18.17 0.69 7.67
CA GLN A 12 17.71 0.96 9.02
C GLN A 12 16.66 -0.05 9.50
N GLY A 13 16.10 -0.86 8.59
CA GLY A 13 15.10 -1.85 8.91
C GLY A 13 14.10 -2.09 7.78
N THR A 14 13.02 -2.80 8.09
CA THR A 14 11.91 -3.05 7.17
C THR A 14 10.73 -2.19 7.54
N LEU A 15 10.16 -1.51 6.56
CA LEU A 15 8.98 -0.67 6.69
C LEU A 15 7.83 -1.31 5.91
N SER A 16 6.68 -1.45 6.54
CA SER A 16 5.45 -1.92 5.89
C SER A 16 4.51 -0.75 5.67
N PHE A 17 3.89 -0.68 4.50
CA PHE A 17 2.98 0.38 4.10
C PHE A 17 1.65 -0.21 3.65
N GLY A 18 0.58 0.46 4.06
CA GLY A 18 -0.76 0.27 3.55
C GLY A 18 -1.32 1.57 3.02
N VAL A 19 -1.73 1.58 1.76
CA VAL A 19 -2.38 2.71 1.13
C VAL A 19 -3.81 2.32 0.78
N VAL A 20 -4.75 3.17 1.16
CA VAL A 20 -6.19 2.92 0.99
C VAL A 20 -6.79 4.06 0.20
N SER A 21 -7.63 3.75 -0.78
CA SER A 21 -8.33 4.75 -1.58
C SER A 21 -9.80 4.37 -1.76
N ASP A 22 -10.67 5.37 -1.83
CA ASP A 22 -12.07 5.16 -2.17
C ASP A 22 -12.29 4.91 -3.66
N ASP A 23 -11.32 5.26 -4.50
CA ASP A 23 -11.39 5.01 -5.94
C ASP A 23 -11.40 3.50 -6.24
N ILE A 24 -12.52 3.05 -6.81
CA ILE A 24 -12.76 1.66 -7.24
C ILE A 24 -12.67 1.51 -8.77
N CYS A 25 -12.48 2.61 -9.51
CA CYS A 25 -12.59 2.60 -10.96
C CYS A 25 -11.33 2.05 -11.64
N GLN A 26 -10.15 2.30 -11.08
CA GLN A 26 -8.89 1.93 -11.72
C GLN A 26 -7.81 1.50 -10.71
N ASP A 27 -7.81 0.22 -10.32
CA ASP A 27 -6.79 -0.38 -9.43
C ASP A 27 -5.34 -0.06 -9.84
N SER A 28 -5.10 0.00 -11.16
CA SER A 28 -3.81 0.36 -11.73
C SER A 28 -3.41 1.82 -11.53
N VAL A 29 -4.37 2.75 -11.50
CA VAL A 29 -4.11 4.16 -11.18
C VAL A 29 -3.87 4.30 -9.69
N HIS A 30 -4.70 3.64 -8.87
CA HIS A 30 -4.47 3.56 -7.43
C HIS A 30 -3.07 3.04 -7.10
N ALA A 31 -2.62 1.96 -7.74
CA ALA A 31 -1.29 1.41 -7.51
C ALA A 31 -0.17 2.43 -7.85
N VAL A 32 -0.26 3.15 -8.96
CA VAL A 32 0.74 4.17 -9.34
C VAL A 32 0.75 5.34 -8.36
N PHE A 33 -0.42 5.83 -7.95
CA PHE A 33 -0.52 6.91 -6.97
C PHE A 33 -0.03 6.49 -5.58
N ALA A 34 -0.42 5.29 -5.14
CA ALA A 34 0.02 4.73 -3.87
C ALA A 34 1.55 4.56 -3.83
N LEU A 35 2.15 4.11 -4.94
CA LEU A 35 3.60 4.06 -5.08
C LEU A 35 4.25 5.43 -4.94
N ASN A 36 3.72 6.48 -5.59
CA ASN A 36 4.26 7.84 -5.47
C ASN A 36 4.26 8.34 -4.02
N ILE A 37 3.19 8.06 -3.28
CA ILE A 37 3.06 8.47 -1.89
C ILE A 37 4.05 7.70 -1.01
N VAL A 38 4.16 6.39 -1.20
CA VAL A 38 5.13 5.55 -0.47
C VAL A 38 6.56 5.98 -0.77
N GLU A 39 6.87 6.33 -2.02
CA GLU A 39 8.18 6.90 -2.41
C GLU A 39 8.47 8.20 -1.66
N GLY A 40 7.54 9.16 -1.68
CA GLY A 40 7.72 10.44 -0.96
C GLY A 40 7.93 10.23 0.54
N GLN A 41 7.17 9.33 1.16
CA GLN A 41 7.36 8.97 2.56
C GLN A 41 8.72 8.32 2.82
N LEU A 42 9.20 7.49 1.91
CA LEU A 42 10.51 6.87 2.06
C LEU A 42 11.65 7.86 1.84
N GLU A 43 11.52 8.82 0.92
CA GLU A 43 12.49 9.91 0.75
C GLU A 43 12.58 10.80 2.00
N GLU A 44 11.47 11.05 2.70
CA GLU A 44 11.46 11.76 3.98
C GLU A 44 12.09 10.95 5.12
N LEU A 45 11.88 9.63 5.14
CA LEU A 45 12.35 8.75 6.21
C LEU A 45 13.78 8.27 6.02
N LEU A 46 14.32 8.32 4.79
CA LEU A 46 15.59 7.71 4.46
C LEU A 46 16.73 8.72 4.22
N PRO A 47 17.97 8.33 4.55
CA PRO A 47 19.14 9.07 4.12
C PRO A 47 19.23 9.07 2.58
N ILE A 48 19.64 10.21 2.02
CA ILE A 48 19.81 10.49 0.57
C ILE A 48 20.62 9.39 -0.18
N PHE A 49 21.45 8.61 0.52
CA PHE A 49 22.34 7.59 -0.05
C PHE A 49 21.87 6.14 0.15
N SER A 50 20.64 5.91 0.58
CA SER A 50 20.13 4.54 0.74
C SER A 50 19.49 4.03 -0.54
N GLU A 51 19.77 2.77 -0.89
CA GLU A 51 19.10 2.03 -1.98
C GLU A 51 18.08 1.07 -1.37
N PRO A 52 16.83 1.50 -1.15
CA PRO A 52 15.78 0.63 -0.63
C PRO A 52 15.37 -0.46 -1.64
N VAL A 53 15.05 -1.66 -1.13
CA VAL A 53 14.46 -2.76 -1.91
C VAL A 53 12.96 -2.78 -1.66
N TYR A 54 12.17 -2.79 -2.72
CA TYR A 54 10.72 -2.66 -2.67
C TYR A 54 10.05 -3.95 -3.06
N VAL A 55 9.10 -4.40 -2.24
CA VAL A 55 8.19 -5.48 -2.59
C VAL A 55 6.78 -4.90 -2.55
N SER A 56 6.06 -4.99 -3.66
CA SER A 56 4.66 -4.54 -3.71
C SER A 56 3.77 -5.63 -4.30
N ASP A 57 2.52 -5.66 -3.84
CA ASP A 57 1.49 -6.56 -4.37
C ASP A 57 0.96 -6.11 -5.75
N GLY A 58 1.53 -5.05 -6.31
CA GLY A 58 1.22 -4.61 -7.67
C GLY A 58 1.80 -5.58 -8.69
N ALA A 59 1.17 -6.73 -8.94
CA ALA A 59 1.61 -7.62 -10.00
C ALA A 59 1.83 -6.84 -11.32
N PRO A 60 2.85 -7.13 -12.14
CA PRO A 60 3.01 -6.46 -13.43
C PRO A 60 1.79 -6.69 -14.34
N SER A 61 1.04 -7.77 -14.08
CA SER A 61 -0.26 -8.08 -14.69
C SER A 61 -1.41 -7.15 -14.28
N HIS A 62 -1.28 -6.39 -13.19
CA HIS A 62 -2.26 -5.35 -12.81
C HIS A 62 -2.16 -4.12 -13.71
N PHE A 63 -1.05 -3.91 -14.42
CA PHE A 63 -0.93 -2.85 -15.41
C PHE A 63 -1.66 -3.27 -16.70
N LYS A 64 -2.87 -2.74 -16.86
CA LYS A 64 -3.77 -3.06 -18.00
C LYS A 64 -3.30 -2.44 -19.31
N ASN A 65 -2.34 -1.51 -19.29
CA ASN A 65 -1.84 -0.87 -20.50
C ASN A 65 -0.37 -0.45 -20.41
N ARG A 66 0.25 -0.29 -21.59
CA ARG A 66 1.66 0.12 -21.76
C ARG A 66 1.97 1.47 -21.12
N ARG A 67 1.00 2.38 -21.01
CA ARG A 67 1.18 3.69 -20.39
C ARG A 67 1.44 3.57 -18.89
N GLN A 68 0.72 2.69 -18.19
CA GLN A 68 0.94 2.44 -16.76
C GLN A 68 2.32 1.84 -16.49
N VAL A 69 2.74 0.87 -17.30
CA VAL A 69 4.09 0.31 -17.25
C VAL A 69 5.15 1.38 -17.55
N TYR A 70 4.88 2.27 -18.50
CA TYR A 70 5.79 3.36 -18.87
C TYR A 70 5.95 4.40 -17.76
N GLU A 71 4.85 4.88 -17.17
CA GLU A 71 4.91 5.81 -16.04
C GLU A 71 5.59 5.17 -14.82
N PHE A 72 5.35 3.88 -14.58
CA PHE A 72 6.05 3.13 -13.54
C PHE A 72 7.56 3.06 -13.80
N LYS A 73 7.99 2.75 -15.03
CA LYS A 73 9.41 2.65 -15.40
C LYS A 73 10.19 3.96 -15.30
N LYS A 74 9.53 5.11 -15.23
CA LYS A 74 10.20 6.41 -15.02
C LYS A 74 10.66 6.63 -13.57
N LYS A 75 10.26 5.77 -12.63
CA LYS A 75 10.57 5.94 -11.21
C LYS A 75 11.99 5.49 -10.88
N ASN A 76 12.76 6.40 -10.28
CA ASN A 76 14.17 6.18 -9.88
C ASN A 76 14.34 5.11 -8.79
N VAL A 77 13.29 4.90 -8.01
CA VAL A 77 13.26 3.98 -6.86
C VAL A 77 13.00 2.53 -7.30
N ALA A 78 12.58 2.33 -8.55
CA ALA A 78 12.26 1.02 -9.12
C ALA A 78 13.49 0.16 -9.46
N THR A 79 14.69 0.49 -8.97
CA THR A 79 15.93 -0.24 -9.28
C THR A 79 15.90 -1.69 -8.78
N LYS A 80 15.12 -1.99 -7.74
CA LYS A 80 14.77 -3.35 -7.28
C LYS A 80 13.33 -3.41 -6.73
N SER A 81 12.35 -3.26 -7.60
CA SER A 81 10.98 -3.67 -7.28
C SER A 81 10.80 -5.16 -7.57
N ILE A 82 10.55 -5.95 -6.51
CA ILE A 82 10.16 -7.36 -6.63
C ILE A 82 8.64 -7.40 -6.58
N TYR A 83 8.05 -7.78 -7.70
CA TYR A 83 6.62 -8.02 -7.75
C TYR A 83 6.32 -9.49 -7.50
N THR A 84 5.54 -9.74 -6.46
CA THR A 84 5.17 -11.10 -6.05
C THR A 84 3.70 -11.32 -6.33
N ALA A 85 3.37 -11.77 -7.54
CA ALA A 85 2.06 -12.34 -7.83
C ALA A 85 2.15 -13.85 -7.60
N SER A 86 1.77 -14.32 -6.42
CA SER A 86 1.84 -15.75 -6.16
C SER A 86 0.59 -16.45 -6.68
N GLY A 87 0.77 -17.47 -7.52
CA GLY A 87 -0.32 -18.39 -7.85
C GLY A 87 -0.70 -19.33 -6.69
N HIS A 88 0.11 -19.38 -5.62
CA HIS A 88 -0.12 -20.27 -4.46
C HIS A 88 0.72 -20.00 -3.18
N LYS A 89 1.61 -18.99 -3.14
CA LYS A 89 2.53 -18.73 -2.01
C LYS A 89 2.45 -17.28 -1.52
N LYS A 90 1.74 -17.04 -0.42
CA LYS A 90 1.57 -15.72 0.21
C LYS A 90 2.88 -14.90 0.21
N SER A 91 2.81 -13.69 -0.33
CA SER A 91 3.86 -12.68 -0.26
C SER A 91 3.85 -11.95 1.09
N THR A 92 4.93 -11.21 1.40
CA THR A 92 4.96 -10.31 2.57
C THR A 92 3.87 -9.24 2.49
N CYS A 93 3.48 -8.83 1.29
CA CYS A 93 2.38 -7.90 1.08
C CYS A 93 1.00 -8.54 1.37
N ASP A 94 0.82 -9.82 1.08
CA ASP A 94 -0.41 -10.56 1.45
C ASP A 94 -0.60 -10.59 2.97
N GLU A 95 0.48 -10.71 3.74
CA GLU A 95 0.43 -10.66 5.21
C GLU A 95 -0.03 -9.28 5.70
N VAL A 96 0.54 -8.19 5.16
CA VAL A 96 0.11 -6.81 5.44
C VAL A 96 -1.38 -6.63 5.10
N GLY A 97 -1.80 -7.07 3.92
CA GLY A 97 -3.20 -7.00 3.49
C GLY A 97 -4.16 -7.85 4.34
N SER A 98 -3.68 -8.98 4.88
CA SER A 98 -4.48 -9.83 5.77
C SER A 98 -4.74 -9.17 7.12
N VAL A 99 -3.74 -8.46 7.68
CA VAL A 99 -3.87 -7.70 8.92
C VAL A 99 -4.94 -6.62 8.78
N PHE A 100 -4.94 -5.91 7.65
CA PHE A 100 -5.94 -4.87 7.35
C PHE A 100 -7.35 -5.44 7.35
N LYS A 101 -7.58 -6.50 6.59
CA LYS A 101 -8.90 -7.14 6.48
C LYS A 101 -9.38 -7.65 7.82
N HIS A 102 -8.50 -8.29 8.58
CA HIS A 102 -8.84 -8.84 9.89
C HIS A 102 -9.22 -7.74 10.89
N LEU A 103 -8.40 -6.69 11.02
CA LEU A 103 -8.65 -5.62 11.98
C LEU A 103 -9.84 -4.74 11.57
N ALA A 104 -10.02 -4.48 10.28
CA ALA A 104 -11.22 -3.79 9.79
C ALA A 104 -12.49 -4.58 10.09
N SER A 105 -12.45 -5.91 9.90
CA SER A 105 -13.58 -6.79 10.22
C SER A 105 -13.89 -6.79 11.71
N ILE A 106 -12.87 -6.94 12.58
CA ILE A 106 -13.07 -6.85 14.03
C ILE A 106 -13.63 -5.48 14.41
N HIS A 107 -13.08 -4.39 13.88
CA HIS A 107 -13.54 -3.04 14.16
C HIS A 107 -15.03 -2.92 13.83
N ASN A 108 -15.43 -3.19 12.59
CA ASN A 108 -16.81 -3.04 12.13
C ASN A 108 -17.79 -3.94 12.89
N LEU A 109 -17.38 -5.15 13.29
CA LEU A 109 -18.23 -6.04 14.08
C LEU A 109 -18.36 -5.59 15.56
N SER A 110 -17.41 -4.80 16.05
CA SER A 110 -17.37 -4.32 17.44
C SER A 110 -17.98 -2.92 17.63
N THR A 111 -18.36 -2.24 16.54
CA THR A 111 -18.87 -0.86 16.57
C THR A 111 -20.30 -0.75 16.08
N THR A 112 -20.94 0.37 16.37
CA THR A 112 -22.25 0.72 15.80
C THR A 112 -22.11 1.16 14.34
N GLU A 113 -23.21 1.14 13.58
CA GLU A 113 -23.21 1.51 12.15
C GLU A 113 -22.65 2.91 11.90
N LEU A 114 -22.93 3.87 12.79
CA LEU A 114 -22.43 5.25 12.71
C LEU A 114 -20.90 5.35 12.81
N ASN A 115 -20.25 4.37 13.44
CA ASN A 115 -18.80 4.32 13.63
C ASN A 115 -18.13 3.26 12.74
N SER A 116 -18.88 2.69 11.79
CA SER A 116 -18.33 1.70 10.87
C SER A 116 -17.43 2.34 9.83
N ILE A 117 -16.44 1.57 9.39
CA ILE A 117 -15.54 1.98 8.32
C ILE A 117 -16.31 1.95 7.00
N THR A 118 -16.49 3.12 6.39
CA THR A 118 -17.26 3.29 5.15
C THR A 118 -16.43 3.86 3.99
N ASN A 119 -15.26 4.43 4.29
CA ASN A 119 -14.36 5.05 3.32
C ASN A 119 -12.89 4.96 3.77
N ALA A 120 -11.97 5.38 2.91
CA ALA A 120 -10.52 5.28 3.14
C ALA A 120 -10.06 6.11 4.35
N GLN A 121 -10.65 7.28 4.57
CA GLN A 121 -10.31 8.14 5.71
C GLN A 121 -10.72 7.48 7.04
N THR A 122 -11.99 7.08 7.16
CA THR A 122 -12.50 6.37 8.35
C THR A 122 -11.75 5.06 8.58
N PHE A 123 -11.28 4.39 7.52
CA PHE A 123 -10.39 3.23 7.65
C PHE A 123 -9.08 3.57 8.36
N VAL A 124 -8.42 4.65 7.95
CA VAL A 124 -7.15 5.08 8.56
C VAL A 124 -7.34 5.56 9.99
N GLU A 125 -8.36 6.37 10.25
CA GLU A 125 -8.69 6.85 11.59
C GLU A 125 -9.00 5.69 12.56
N ALA A 126 -9.79 4.71 12.10
CA ALA A 126 -10.20 3.56 12.89
C ALA A 126 -9.07 2.59 13.25
N LEU A 127 -8.06 2.47 12.37
CA LEU A 127 -7.08 1.39 12.43
C LEU A 127 -5.64 1.84 12.67
N SER A 128 -5.28 3.11 12.40
CA SER A 128 -3.91 3.64 12.59
C SER A 128 -3.37 3.41 14.00
N GLN A 129 -4.22 3.55 15.02
CA GLN A 129 -3.83 3.32 16.43
C GLN A 129 -3.77 1.83 16.81
N LYS A 130 -4.44 0.96 16.04
CA LYS A 130 -4.53 -0.49 16.31
C LYS A 130 -3.42 -1.26 15.59
N ILE A 131 -3.00 -0.78 14.43
CA ILE A 131 -1.97 -1.40 13.60
C ILE A 131 -0.60 -0.89 14.02
N LYS A 132 0.20 -1.76 14.64
CA LYS A 132 1.60 -1.46 14.97
C LYS A 132 2.53 -1.95 13.86
N GLY A 133 3.52 -1.12 13.52
CA GLY A 133 4.58 -1.50 12.56
C GLY A 133 4.18 -1.41 11.08
N ILE A 134 3.01 -0.85 10.77
CA ILE A 134 2.59 -0.56 9.38
C ILE A 134 2.19 0.90 9.30
N ILE A 135 2.76 1.63 8.35
CA ILE A 135 2.42 3.01 8.04
C ILE A 135 1.17 2.99 7.15
N LEU A 136 0.09 3.56 7.65
CA LEU A 136 -1.22 3.53 6.99
C LEU A 136 -1.56 4.90 6.42
N LEU A 137 -1.88 4.97 5.12
CA LEU A 137 -2.08 6.20 4.37
C LEU A 137 -3.39 6.14 3.60
N SER A 138 -4.13 7.25 3.54
CA SER A 138 -5.35 7.39 2.73
C SER A 138 -5.10 8.29 1.51
N ILE A 139 -5.63 7.92 0.35
CA ILE A 139 -5.68 8.77 -0.84
C ILE A 139 -7.11 9.25 -1.05
N CYS A 140 -7.31 10.56 -0.90
CA CYS A 140 -8.50 11.23 -1.41
C CYS A 140 -8.19 11.72 -2.83
N GLN A 141 -9.04 11.40 -3.80
CA GLN A 141 -9.04 12.14 -5.07
C GLN A 141 -9.62 13.53 -4.78
N GLU A 142 -8.85 14.58 -5.07
CA GLU A 142 -9.37 15.94 -5.24
C GLU A 142 -10.15 16.08 -6.55
#